data_AF-A0A3C0YPA1-F1
#
_entry.id   AF-A0A3C0YPA1-F1
#
_cell.length_a   1.000
_cell.length_b   1.000
_cell.length_c   1.000
_cell.angle_alpha   90.00
_cell.angle_beta   90.00
_cell.angle_gamma   90.00
#
_symmetry.space_group_name_H-M   'P 1'
#
loop_
_entity.id
_entity.type
_entity.pdbx_description
1 polymer ?
#
loop_
_entity_poly.entity_id
_entity_poly.type
_entity_poly.pdbx_seq_one_letter_code
_entity_poly.pdbx_strand_id
1 'polypeptide(L)' 'MLKFSELDSKFHIVEKRGLCPVCGSNMTQTDRLKEGNNVFIWYKCINDECGGQRLQKQSAR' A
#
# COMPACT_ATOMS: atom_id res chain seq x y z
N MET A 1 10.39 23.36 5.71
CA MET A 1 10.89 22.14 5.03
C MET A 1 10.55 20.94 5.89
N LEU A 2 9.58 20.12 5.49
CA LEU A 2 9.33 18.84 6.16
C LEU A 2 10.40 17.85 5.72
N LYS A 3 11.08 17.20 6.66
CA LYS A 3 12.18 16.25 6.39
C LYS A 3 11.59 15.00 5.72
N PHE A 4 11.90 14.81 4.43
CA PHE A 4 11.48 13.66 3.63
C PHE A 4 11.75 12.30 4.31
N SER A 5 12.82 12.20 5.11
CA SER A 5 13.21 10.97 5.82
C SER A 5 12.19 10.48 6.87
N GLU A 6 11.49 11.39 7.54
CA GLU A 6 10.48 11.02 8.54
C GLU A 6 9.15 10.60 7.90
N LEU A 7 8.90 11.10 6.68
CA LEU A 7 7.74 10.74 5.89
C LEU A 7 7.88 9.30 5.40
N ASP A 8 8.99 8.97 4.73
CA ASP A 8 9.26 7.61 4.21
C ASP A 8 9.13 6.53 5.29
N SER A 9 9.62 6.82 6.51
CA SER A 9 9.52 5.91 7.66
C SER A 9 8.05 5.66 8.06
N LYS A 10 7.20 6.69 8.05
CA LYS A 10 5.76 6.54 8.35
C LYS A 10 5.05 5.77 7.25
N PHE A 11 5.39 6.02 5.98
CA PHE A 11 4.83 5.29 4.83
C PHE A 11 5.18 3.80 4.90
N HIS A 12 6.43 3.45 5.21
CA HIS A 12 6.80 2.05 5.41
C HIS A 12 6.06 1.37 6.59
N ILE A 13 5.79 2.11 7.67
CA ILE A 13 5.03 1.57 8.81
C ILE A 13 3.56 1.32 8.43
N VAL A 14 2.92 2.25 7.71
CA VAL A 14 1.52 2.07 7.28
C VAL A 14 1.40 0.94 6.26
N GLU A 15 2.35 0.81 5.33
CA GLU A 15 2.38 -0.31 4.38
C GLU A 15 2.53 -1.65 5.08
N LYS A 16 3.46 -1.75 6.04
CA LYS A 16 3.66 -2.96 6.85
C LYS A 16 2.43 -3.32 7.68
N ARG A 17 1.63 -2.34 8.09
CA ARG A 17 0.39 -2.52 8.85
C ARG A 17 -0.86 -2.71 7.98
N GLY A 18 -0.73 -2.64 6.65
CA GLY A 18 -1.88 -2.74 5.73
C GLY A 18 -2.84 -1.55 5.79
N LEU A 19 -2.33 -0.37 6.16
CA LEU A 19 -3.11 0.86 6.31
C LEU A 19 -2.94 1.78 5.11
N CYS A 20 -3.98 2.56 4.85
CA CYS A 20 -4.02 3.59 3.82
C CYS A 20 -3.02 4.70 4.20
N PRO A 21 -2.09 5.05 3.31
CA PRO A 21 -1.12 6.10 3.59
C PRO A 21 -1.73 7.50 3.64
N VAL A 22 -2.95 7.67 3.13
CA VAL A 22 -3.64 8.96 3.06
C VAL A 22 -4.46 9.21 4.33
N CYS A 23 -5.37 8.29 4.68
CA CYS A 23 -6.31 8.49 5.80
C CYS A 23 -6.08 7.54 6.98
N GLY A 24 -5.12 6.60 6.90
CA GLY A 24 -4.82 5.64 7.97
C GLY A 24 -5.84 4.50 8.13
N SER A 25 -6.93 4.47 7.37
CA SER A 25 -7.91 3.37 7.40
C SER A 25 -7.34 2.08 6.82
N ASN A 26 -7.96 0.93 7.07
CA ASN A 26 -7.52 -0.33 6.48
C ASN A 26 -7.60 -0.30 4.95
N MET A 27 -6.78 -1.12 4.30
CA MET A 27 -6.89 -1.36 2.87
C MET A 27 -7.33 -2.79 2.59
N THR A 28 -8.15 -2.96 1.56
CA THR A 28 -8.56 -4.27 1.06
C THR A 28 -7.87 -4.58 -0.26
N GLN A 29 -7.53 -5.84 -0.50
CA GLN A 29 -7.03 -6.29 -1.79
C GLN A 29 -8.17 -6.25 -2.81
N THR A 30 -7.93 -5.63 -3.97
CA THR A 30 -8.91 -5.53 -5.05
C THR A 30 -8.51 -6.33 -6.28
N ASP A 31 -7.21 -6.50 -6.51
CA ASP A 31 -6.71 -7.23 -7.68
C ASP A 31 -5.36 -7.91 -7.38
N ARG A 32 -5.05 -8.94 -8.15
CA ARG A 32 -3.79 -9.69 -8.07
C ARG A 32 -3.37 -10.18 -9.45
N LEU A 33 -2.20 -9.73 -9.89
CA LEU A 33 -1.58 -10.14 -11.15
C LEU A 33 -0.29 -10.91 -10.88
N LYS A 34 -0.10 -12.05 -11.56
CA LYS A 34 1.16 -12.78 -11.56
C LYS A 34 1.87 -12.55 -12.90
N GLU A 35 3.11 -12.11 -12.86
CA GLU A 35 3.96 -11.91 -14.02
C GLU A 35 5.34 -12.53 -13.77
N GLY A 36 5.62 -13.63 -14.46
CA GLY A 36 6.80 -14.46 -14.20
C GLY A 36 6.86 -14.92 -12.74
N ASN A 37 7.96 -14.60 -12.07
CA ASN A 37 8.17 -14.87 -10.65
C ASN A 37 7.68 -13.75 -9.73
N ASN A 38 6.96 -12.75 -10.25
CA ASN A 38 6.44 -11.65 -9.45
C ASN A 38 4.93 -11.77 -9.28
N VAL A 39 4.44 -11.36 -8.12
CA VAL A 39 3.03 -11.20 -7.80
C VAL A 39 2.82 -9.74 -7.43
N PHE A 40 1.97 -9.08 -8.20
CA PHE A 40 1.52 -7.72 -7.95
C PHE A 40 0.14 -7.78 -7.31
N ILE A 41 -0.03 -7.10 -6.18
CA ILE A 41 -1.29 -7.06 -5.44
C ILE A 41 -1.73 -5.61 -5.32
N TRP A 42 -2.93 -5.31 -5.82
CA TRP A 42 -3.53 -3.99 -5.72
C TRP A 42 -4.42 -3.90 -4.50
N TYR A 43 -4.28 -2.82 -3.75
CA TYR A 43 -5.09 -2.52 -2.57
C TYR A 43 -5.81 -1.19 -2.75
N LYS A 44 -7.07 -1.13 -2.30
CA LYS A 44 -7.87 0.09 -2.22
C LYS A 44 -8.22 0.37 -0.75
N CYS A 45 -8.27 1.65 -0.37
CA CYS A 45 -8.78 2.05 0.93
C CYS A 45 -10.23 1.58 1.12
N ILE A 46 -10.58 1.12 2.32
CA ILE A 46 -11.97 0.74 2.65
C ILE A 46 -12.89 1.96 2.83
N ASN A 47 -12.31 3.13 3.06
CA ASN A 47 -13.08 4.35 3.20
C ASN A 47 -13.42 4.87 1.79
N ASP A 48 -14.69 4.84 1.41
CA ASP A 48 -15.16 5.25 0.08
C ASP A 48 -14.97 6.76 -0.19
N GLU A 49 -14.85 7.57 0.86
CA GLU A 49 -14.50 9.00 0.74
C GLU A 49 -13.00 9.21 0.53
N CYS A 50 -12.20 8.14 0.63
CA CYS A 50 -10.75 8.16 0.41
C CYS A 50 -10.37 7.36 -0.85
N GLY A 51 -9.92 8.06 -1.89
CA GLY A 51 -9.40 7.45 -3.13
C GLY A 51 -8.03 6.74 -3.00
N GLY A 52 -7.55 6.48 -1.78
CA GLY A 52 -6.23 5.92 -1.54
C GLY A 52 -6.05 4.52 -2.13
N GLN A 53 -4.93 4.31 -2.82
CA GLN A 53 -4.56 3.04 -3.43
C GLN A 53 -3.09 2.71 -3.18
N ARG A 54 -2.75 1.42 -3.24
CA ARG A 54 -1.38 0.93 -3.08
C ARG A 54 -1.14 -0.32 -3.92
N LEU A 55 0.02 -0.39 -4.56
CA LEU A 55 0.51 -1.59 -5.23
C LEU A 55 1.62 -2.24 -4.41
N GLN A 56 1.51 -3.54 -4.15
CA GLN A 56 2.56 -4.34 -3.54
C GLN A 56 3.13 -5.32 -4.55
N LYS A 57 4.46 -5.32 -4.72
CA LYS A 57 5.18 -6.35 -5.47
C LYS A 57 5.76 -7.38 -4.49
N GLN A 58 5.50 -8.65 -4.75
CA GLN A 58 6.10 -9.78 -4.05
C GLN A 58 6.86 -10.63 -5.07
N SER A 59 8.10 -10.99 -4.77
CA SER A 59 8.81 -12.02 -5.55
C SER A 59 8.41 -13.39 -5.00
N ALA A 60 7.84 -14.24 -5.85
CA ALA A 60 7.76 -15.67 -5.59
C ALA A 60 9.20 -16.20 -5.59
N ARG A 61 9.67 -16.62 -4.40
CA ARG A 61 10.91 -17.35 -4.26
C ARG A 61 10.80 -18.72 -4.91
#